data_AF-A0A4Q3BT24-F1
#
_entry.id   AF-A0A4Q3BT24-F1
#
_cell.length_a   1.000
_cell.length_b   1.000
_cell.length_c   1.000
_cell.angle_alpha   90.00
_cell.angle_beta   90.00
_cell.angle_gamma   90.00
#
_symmetry.space_group_name_H-M   'P 1'
#
loop_
_entity.id
_entity.type
_entity.pdbx_description
1 polymer ?
#
loop_
_entity_poly.entity_id
_entity_poly.type
_entity_poly.pdbx_seq_one_letter_code
_entity_poly.pdbx_strand_id
1 'polypeptide(L)'
;MKHRLFWSIFILDRMLAVSIGQPVGLVDEDMDVPQPAMTVEEFASSERTEHASLLQLNRHIIQLRQLEHQILASIHTRGHMEISNMSSLDRRAVSRQLRSAVDEWYSVGCLVCLPEADNIPIHSTITWLNARYYNLLILLYYPCHFNDQSKPNSTLELLGSIRKHFKYNYILLENKQLPLNYITLNRLMPACLALMHCFCVLQPCNFHAKSELGNCIDILCAFPEEWLSAHRAKEVAREFLNVVATHEAHAAAQLISYTELDTRPLTTSTKTDLKRVVAD
;
A
#
# COMPACT_ATOMS: atom_id res chain seq x y z
N MET A 1 9.04 32.23 -10.58
CA MET A 1 9.98 31.07 -10.51
C MET A 1 10.34 30.64 -9.09
N LYS A 2 10.69 31.53 -8.14
CA LYS A 2 11.18 31.14 -6.79
C LYS A 2 10.25 30.18 -6.02
N HIS A 3 8.93 30.41 -6.05
CA HIS A 3 7.98 29.51 -5.35
C HIS A 3 7.97 28.10 -5.95
N ARG A 4 8.13 27.95 -7.27
CA ARG A 4 8.12 26.62 -7.90
C ARG A 4 9.32 25.78 -7.48
N LEU A 5 10.52 26.38 -7.44
CA LEU A 5 11.73 25.71 -6.94
C LEU A 5 11.55 25.26 -5.49
N PHE A 6 11.02 26.14 -4.64
CA PHE A 6 10.71 25.80 -3.27
C PHE A 6 9.78 24.58 -3.17
N TRP A 7 8.67 24.57 -3.92
CA TRP A 7 7.74 23.43 -3.92
C TRP A 7 8.34 22.15 -4.51
N SER A 8 9.29 22.23 -5.44
CA SER A 8 10.06 21.06 -5.89
C SER A 8 10.93 20.48 -4.77
N ILE A 9 11.60 21.32 -3.99
CA ILE A 9 12.40 20.90 -2.83
C ILE A 9 11.48 20.30 -1.75
N PHE A 10 10.35 20.95 -1.48
CA PHE A 10 9.31 20.47 -0.56
C PHE A 10 8.82 19.06 -0.92
N ILE A 11 8.54 18.82 -2.20
CA ILE A 11 8.13 17.50 -2.69
C ILE A 11 9.24 16.48 -2.45
N LEU A 12 10.49 16.82 -2.77
CA LEU A 12 11.62 15.91 -2.63
C LEU A 12 11.88 15.53 -1.17
N ASP A 13 11.88 16.50 -0.26
CA ASP A 13 12.04 16.31 1.18
C ASP A 13 11.03 15.29 1.73
N ARG A 14 9.74 15.50 1.43
CA ARG A 14 8.66 14.59 1.86
C ARG A 14 8.73 13.23 1.20
N MET A 15 9.04 13.17 -0.09
CA MET A 15 9.17 11.90 -0.80
C MET A 15 10.26 11.03 -0.16
N LEU A 16 11.41 11.62 0.18
CA LEU A 16 12.50 10.93 0.84
C LEU A 16 12.12 10.53 2.27
N ALA A 17 11.69 11.49 3.09
CA ALA A 17 11.35 11.29 4.49
C ALA A 17 10.32 10.16 4.68
N VAL A 18 9.23 10.18 3.89
CA VAL A 18 8.19 9.14 3.93
C VAL A 18 8.73 7.79 3.46
N SER A 19 9.57 7.76 2.41
CA SER A 19 10.15 6.52 1.92
C SER A 19 11.04 5.83 2.95
N ILE A 20 11.76 6.58 3.79
CA ILE A 20 12.66 6.01 4.81
C ILE A 20 12.03 5.97 6.22
N GLY A 21 10.78 6.43 6.37
CA GLY A 21 10.09 6.48 7.66
C GLY A 21 10.69 7.47 8.66
N GLN A 22 11.24 8.59 8.17
CA GLN A 22 11.81 9.66 9.01
C GLN A 22 10.91 10.90 9.01
N PRO A 23 10.97 11.75 10.06
CA PRO A 23 10.33 13.06 10.04
C PRO A 23 10.79 13.92 8.84
N VAL A 24 9.90 14.79 8.36
CA VAL A 24 10.21 15.73 7.26
C VAL A 24 11.12 16.85 7.74
N GLY A 25 11.98 17.37 6.88
CA GLY A 25 12.87 18.49 7.21
C GLY A 25 12.18 19.85 7.12
N LEU A 26 11.22 20.01 6.19
CA LEU A 26 10.45 21.23 6.02
C LEU A 26 9.08 21.09 6.69
N VAL A 27 8.84 21.75 7.81
CA VAL A 27 7.57 21.67 8.56
C VAL A 27 6.52 22.62 7.93
N ASP A 28 5.29 22.13 7.73
CA ASP A 28 4.21 22.90 7.08
C ASP A 28 3.82 24.16 7.88
N GLU A 29 3.84 24.09 9.21
CA GLU A 29 3.36 25.14 10.13
C GLU A 29 4.16 26.45 10.05
N ASP A 30 5.41 26.38 9.59
CA ASP A 30 6.33 27.53 9.50
C ASP A 30 6.46 28.07 8.06
N MET A 31 5.63 27.61 7.13
CA MET A 31 5.75 27.96 5.71
C MET A 31 4.73 29.01 5.24
N ASP A 32 5.22 30.23 4.98
CA ASP A 32 4.46 31.28 4.27
C ASP A 32 4.88 31.39 2.80
N VAL A 33 4.82 30.27 2.07
CA VAL A 33 5.13 30.24 0.62
C VAL A 33 3.85 29.94 -0.16
N PRO A 34 3.37 30.88 -1.01
CA PRO A 34 2.19 30.63 -1.83
C PRO A 34 2.36 29.40 -2.74
N GLN A 35 1.28 28.65 -2.93
CA GLN A 35 1.24 27.58 -3.93
C GLN A 35 1.65 28.10 -5.32
N PRO A 36 2.24 27.25 -6.19
CA PRO A 36 2.60 27.66 -7.54
C PRO A 36 1.40 28.29 -8.24
N ALA A 37 1.60 29.45 -8.85
CA ALA A 37 0.59 30.18 -9.63
C ALA A 37 1.05 30.35 -11.08
N MET A 38 0.09 30.67 -11.95
CA MET A 38 0.36 31.04 -13.33
C MET A 38 0.98 32.44 -13.36
N THR A 39 2.01 32.64 -14.18
CA THR A 39 2.58 33.99 -14.37
C THR A 39 1.81 34.77 -15.42
N VAL A 40 2.05 36.08 -15.50
CA VAL A 40 1.42 36.94 -16.51
C VAL A 40 1.80 36.49 -17.91
N GLU A 41 3.06 36.11 -18.11
CA GLU A 41 3.59 35.64 -19.40
C GLU A 41 2.94 34.32 -19.82
N GLU A 42 2.80 33.37 -18.88
CA GLU A 42 2.14 32.08 -19.15
C GLU A 42 0.64 32.25 -19.42
N PHE A 43 0.00 33.21 -18.76
CA PHE A 43 -1.41 33.51 -19.01
C PHE A 43 -1.62 34.15 -20.39
N ALA A 44 -0.67 34.99 -20.82
CA ALA A 44 -0.69 35.65 -22.13
C ALA A 44 -0.20 34.75 -23.27
N SER A 45 0.36 33.56 -22.99
CA SER A 45 0.89 32.66 -24.00
C SER A 45 -0.22 31.92 -24.77
N SER A 46 0.10 31.46 -25.98
CA SER A 46 -0.77 30.57 -26.76
C SER A 46 -0.97 29.20 -26.10
N GLU A 47 -0.08 28.82 -25.17
CA GLU A 47 -0.06 27.54 -24.45
C GLU A 47 -0.70 27.64 -23.06
N ARG A 48 -1.45 28.71 -22.77
CA ARG A 48 -2.07 28.96 -21.45
C ARG A 48 -2.82 27.76 -20.86
N THR A 49 -3.50 26.97 -21.70
CA THR A 49 -4.27 25.80 -21.27
C THR A 49 -3.36 24.68 -20.79
N GLU A 50 -2.24 24.46 -21.46
CA GLU A 50 -1.24 23.46 -21.06
C GLU A 50 -0.57 23.87 -19.75
N HIS A 51 -0.17 25.15 -19.63
CA HIS A 51 0.35 25.69 -18.38
C HIS A 51 -0.64 25.55 -17.22
N ALA A 52 -1.95 25.79 -17.46
CA ALA A 52 -3.00 25.61 -16.45
C ALA A 52 -3.09 24.15 -15.98
N SER A 53 -3.13 23.20 -16.93
CA SER A 53 -3.19 21.76 -16.64
C SER A 53 -1.96 21.29 -15.87
N LEU A 54 -0.77 21.70 -16.29
CA LEU A 54 0.48 21.37 -15.59
C LEU A 54 0.51 21.95 -14.17
N LEU A 55 -0.01 23.16 -13.98
CA LEU A 55 -0.09 23.78 -12.66
C LEU A 55 -1.05 23.05 -11.73
N GLN A 56 -2.22 22.63 -12.24
CA GLN A 56 -3.19 21.82 -11.51
C GLN A 56 -2.57 20.48 -11.09
N LEU A 57 -1.88 19.80 -12.02
CA LEU A 57 -1.17 18.56 -11.74
C LEU A 57 -0.10 18.75 -10.65
N ASN A 58 0.69 19.81 -10.71
CA ASN A 58 1.71 20.11 -9.70
C ASN A 58 1.10 20.34 -8.31
N ARG A 59 0.01 21.12 -8.22
CA ARG A 59 -0.71 21.34 -6.96
C ARG A 59 -1.27 20.03 -6.40
N HIS A 60 -1.78 19.17 -7.27
CA HIS A 60 -2.28 17.86 -6.90
C HIS A 60 -1.18 16.93 -6.35
N ILE A 61 0.04 16.99 -6.92
CA ILE A 61 1.21 16.28 -6.39
C ILE A 61 1.64 16.86 -5.04
N ILE A 62 1.60 18.18 -4.85
CA ILE A 62 1.92 18.80 -3.55
C ILE A 62 0.96 18.30 -2.46
N GLN A 63 -0.34 18.27 -2.75
CA GLN A 63 -1.37 17.73 -1.85
C GLN A 63 -1.09 16.27 -1.48
N LEU A 64 -0.68 15.44 -2.45
CA LEU A 64 -0.26 14.06 -2.18
C LEU A 64 0.88 14.02 -1.15
N ARG A 65 1.89 14.88 -1.27
CA ARG A 65 3.03 14.90 -0.32
C ARG A 65 2.65 15.39 1.06
N GLN A 66 1.72 16.34 1.14
CA GLN A 66 1.15 16.77 2.42
C GLN A 66 0.37 15.63 3.09
N LEU A 67 -0.44 14.88 2.33
CA LEU A 67 -1.15 13.71 2.86
C LEU A 67 -0.20 12.60 3.33
N GLU A 68 0.82 12.27 2.53
CA GLU A 68 1.85 11.30 2.94
C GLU A 68 2.52 11.71 4.26
N HIS A 69 2.85 13.00 4.41
CA HIS A 69 3.40 13.55 5.65
C HIS A 69 2.42 13.47 6.81
N GLN A 70 1.15 13.89 6.62
CA GLN A 70 0.14 13.87 7.68
C GLN A 70 -0.11 12.46 8.22
N ILE A 71 -0.14 11.46 7.33
CA ILE A 71 -0.26 10.05 7.73
C ILE A 71 0.99 9.63 8.51
N LEU A 72 2.19 9.92 8.00
CA LEU A 72 3.45 9.58 8.67
C LEU A 72 3.52 10.19 10.08
N ALA A 73 3.22 11.48 10.20
CA ALA A 73 3.24 12.24 11.45
C ALA A 73 2.19 11.73 12.46
N SER A 74 1.01 11.34 11.98
CA SER A 74 -0.11 10.97 12.85
C SER A 74 -0.08 9.51 13.29
N ILE A 75 0.52 8.62 12.50
CA ILE A 75 0.43 7.15 12.70
C ILE A 75 1.79 6.55 13.05
N HIS A 76 2.85 6.96 12.35
CA HIS A 76 4.13 6.23 12.38
C HIS A 76 5.16 6.86 13.30
N THR A 77 5.23 8.19 13.36
CA THR A 77 6.25 8.90 14.15
C THR A 77 5.76 9.34 15.53
N ARG A 78 4.49 9.11 15.87
CA ARG A 78 3.97 9.42 17.21
C ARG A 78 4.60 8.51 18.26
N GLY A 79 4.92 9.11 19.42
CA GLY A 79 5.54 8.40 20.53
C GLY A 79 4.65 7.28 21.07
N HIS A 80 5.26 6.17 21.46
CA HIS A 80 4.53 5.02 22.01
C HIS A 80 3.67 5.40 23.23
N MET A 81 4.20 6.25 24.12
CA MET A 81 3.47 6.73 25.30
C MET A 81 2.23 7.54 24.93
N GLU A 82 2.33 8.44 23.94
CA GLU A 82 1.21 9.26 23.48
C GLU A 82 0.08 8.39 22.92
N ILE A 83 0.43 7.38 22.12
CA ILE A 83 -0.55 6.45 21.55
C ILE A 83 -1.18 5.55 22.61
N SER A 84 -0.42 5.12 23.61
CA SER A 84 -0.95 4.32 24.72
C SER A 84 -1.96 5.09 25.58
N ASN A 85 -1.78 6.40 25.70
CA ASN A 85 -2.71 7.30 26.39
C ASN A 85 -3.91 7.70 25.53
N MET A 86 -3.84 7.48 24.22
CA MET A 86 -4.89 7.85 23.28
C MET A 86 -6.04 6.83 23.32
N SER A 87 -7.27 7.32 23.45
CA SER A 87 -8.43 6.44 23.46
C SER A 87 -8.61 5.74 22.11
N SER A 88 -9.22 4.55 22.13
CA SER A 88 -9.53 3.84 20.88
C SER A 88 -10.48 4.63 19.95
N LEU A 89 -11.31 5.51 20.53
CA LEU A 89 -12.23 6.36 19.78
C LEU A 89 -11.48 7.46 19.04
N ASP A 90 -10.49 8.08 19.69
CA ASP A 90 -9.66 9.12 19.10
C ASP A 90 -8.78 8.55 17.99
N ARG A 91 -8.18 7.37 18.19
CA ARG A 91 -7.42 6.69 17.13
C ARG A 91 -8.28 6.45 15.90
N ARG A 92 -9.51 5.94 16.10
CA ARG A 92 -10.47 5.76 15.00
C ARG A 92 -10.90 7.08 14.35
N ALA A 93 -10.97 8.18 15.09
CA ALA A 93 -11.31 9.49 14.54
C ALA A 93 -10.20 9.99 13.61
N VAL A 94 -8.94 9.90 14.05
CA VAL A 94 -7.75 10.23 13.23
C VAL A 94 -7.70 9.39 11.96
N SER A 95 -7.84 8.05 12.06
CA SER A 95 -7.86 7.18 10.88
C SER A 95 -8.97 7.54 9.89
N ARG A 96 -10.17 7.86 10.39
CA ARG A 96 -11.31 8.24 9.54
C ARG A 96 -11.09 9.59 8.85
N GLN A 97 -10.53 10.56 9.56
CA GLN A 97 -10.19 11.86 8.98
C GLN A 97 -9.16 11.71 7.86
N LEU A 98 -8.06 10.99 8.11
CA LEU A 98 -7.02 10.72 7.11
C LEU A 98 -7.58 9.93 5.93
N ARG A 99 -8.42 8.92 6.19
CA ARG A 99 -9.09 8.17 5.13
C ARG A 99 -9.95 9.07 4.23
N SER A 100 -10.77 9.93 4.83
CA SER A 100 -11.60 10.87 4.08
C SER A 100 -10.77 11.79 3.21
N ALA A 101 -9.65 12.30 3.73
CA ALA A 101 -8.75 13.17 2.99
C ALA A 101 -8.07 12.45 1.80
N VAL A 102 -7.73 11.16 1.96
CA VAL A 102 -7.21 10.32 0.87
C VAL A 102 -8.27 10.09 -0.20
N ASP A 103 -9.52 9.79 0.18
CA ASP A 103 -10.63 9.55 -0.75
C ASP A 103 -11.02 10.84 -1.50
N GLU A 104 -11.00 12.00 -0.82
CA GLU A 104 -11.21 13.32 -1.43
C GLU A 104 -10.11 13.65 -2.46
N TRP A 105 -8.84 13.49 -2.08
CA TRP A 105 -7.72 13.69 -2.98
C TRP A 105 -7.84 12.80 -4.21
N TYR A 106 -8.14 11.50 -4.04
CA TYR A 106 -8.32 10.59 -5.17
C TYR A 106 -9.46 11.02 -6.11
N SER A 107 -10.58 11.45 -5.54
CA SER A 107 -11.75 11.93 -6.30
C SER A 107 -11.40 13.15 -7.16
N VAL A 108 -10.65 14.11 -6.61
CA VAL A 108 -10.14 15.26 -7.37
C VAL A 108 -9.13 14.81 -8.43
N GLY A 109 -8.25 13.86 -8.09
CA GLY A 109 -7.26 13.32 -9.03
C GLY A 109 -7.88 12.71 -10.28
N CYS A 110 -9.01 12.00 -10.14
CA CYS A 110 -9.76 11.44 -11.27
C CYS A 110 -10.25 12.50 -12.27
N LEU A 111 -10.43 13.76 -11.84
CA LEU A 111 -10.81 14.88 -12.70
C LEU A 111 -9.61 15.55 -13.38
N VAL A 112 -8.42 15.42 -12.78
CA VAL A 112 -7.17 16.02 -13.28
C VAL A 112 -6.44 15.07 -14.24
N CYS A 113 -6.62 13.76 -14.08
CA CYS A 113 -6.04 12.76 -14.98
C CYS A 113 -6.63 12.86 -16.39
N LEU A 114 -5.76 12.75 -17.40
CA LEU A 114 -6.12 12.87 -18.80
C LEU A 114 -6.21 11.47 -19.45
N PRO A 115 -7.15 11.23 -20.39
CA PRO A 115 -7.19 10.01 -21.19
C PRO A 115 -5.89 9.84 -21.99
N GLU A 116 -5.38 8.60 -22.02
CA GLU A 116 -4.09 8.20 -22.60
C GLU A 116 -3.93 8.67 -24.06
N ALA A 117 -3.05 9.65 -24.27
CA ALA A 117 -2.50 10.05 -25.57
C ALA A 117 -0.99 9.78 -25.57
N ASP A 118 -0.42 9.56 -26.75
CA ASP A 118 1.02 9.36 -26.90
C ASP A 118 1.77 10.61 -26.39
N ASN A 119 2.62 10.44 -25.36
CA ASN A 119 3.41 11.46 -24.64
C ASN A 119 2.77 12.17 -23.42
N ILE A 120 1.80 11.57 -22.72
CA ILE A 120 1.31 12.13 -21.45
C ILE A 120 2.35 11.99 -20.31
N PRO A 121 2.59 13.04 -19.50
CA PRO A 121 3.39 12.94 -18.28
C PRO A 121 2.91 11.81 -17.36
N ILE A 122 3.83 11.04 -16.78
CA ILE A 122 3.51 9.87 -15.93
C ILE A 122 2.48 10.21 -14.84
N HIS A 123 2.60 11.40 -14.25
CA HIS A 123 1.77 11.85 -13.13
C HIS A 123 0.32 12.16 -13.51
N SER A 124 -0.01 12.26 -14.80
CA SER A 124 -1.38 12.51 -15.28
C SER A 124 -2.16 11.24 -15.63
N THR A 125 -1.57 10.04 -15.46
CA THR A 125 -2.28 8.78 -15.77
C THR A 125 -3.12 8.28 -14.60
N ILE A 126 -4.27 7.68 -14.91
CA ILE A 126 -5.12 7.01 -13.91
C ILE A 126 -4.38 5.87 -13.21
N THR A 127 -3.51 5.16 -13.94
CA THR A 127 -2.67 4.09 -13.38
C THR A 127 -1.74 4.62 -12.29
N TRP A 128 -1.10 5.78 -12.51
CA TRP A 128 -0.26 6.41 -11.50
C TRP A 128 -1.08 6.85 -10.28
N LEU A 129 -2.23 7.48 -10.50
CA LEU A 129 -3.14 7.89 -9.43
C LEU A 129 -3.56 6.70 -8.56
N ASN A 130 -3.96 5.59 -9.18
CA ASN A 130 -4.30 4.35 -8.50
C ASN A 130 -3.13 3.80 -7.68
N ALA A 131 -1.93 3.75 -8.25
CA ALA A 131 -0.75 3.26 -7.52
C ALA A 131 -0.46 4.11 -6.28
N ARG A 132 -0.63 5.43 -6.35
CA ARG A 132 -0.44 6.35 -5.21
C ARG A 132 -1.57 6.25 -4.18
N TYR A 133 -2.82 6.11 -4.62
CA TYR A 133 -3.96 5.90 -3.71
C TYR A 133 -3.77 4.65 -2.85
N TYR A 134 -3.45 3.50 -3.46
CA TYR A 134 -3.24 2.28 -2.67
C TYR A 134 -1.96 2.35 -1.82
N ASN A 135 -0.95 3.12 -2.23
CA ASN A 135 0.21 3.42 -1.38
C ASN A 135 -0.21 4.19 -0.11
N LEU A 136 -1.08 5.20 -0.24
CA LEU A 136 -1.61 5.95 0.91
C LEU A 136 -2.42 5.05 1.84
N LEU A 137 -3.24 4.14 1.30
CA LEU A 137 -4.01 3.20 2.11
C LEU A 137 -3.10 2.21 2.86
N ILE A 138 -2.05 1.70 2.21
CA ILE A 138 -1.05 0.87 2.88
C ILE A 138 -0.40 1.67 4.01
N LEU A 139 0.06 2.89 3.75
CA LEU A 139 0.67 3.74 4.78
C LEU A 139 -0.30 4.01 5.94
N LEU A 140 -1.58 4.26 5.65
CA LEU A 140 -2.62 4.51 6.66
C LEU A 140 -2.90 3.29 7.54
N TYR A 141 -3.00 2.10 6.96
CA TYR A 141 -3.38 0.88 7.67
C TYR A 141 -2.19 -0.01 8.04
N TYR A 142 -0.96 0.41 7.79
CA TYR A 142 0.22 -0.41 8.02
C TYR A 142 0.29 -0.91 9.48
N PRO A 143 0.63 -2.20 9.72
CA PRO A 143 0.72 -2.75 11.08
C PRO A 143 1.77 -2.02 11.92
N CYS A 144 1.32 -1.35 12.98
CA CYS A 144 2.17 -0.57 13.89
C CYS A 144 1.46 -0.41 15.24
N HIS A 145 2.12 0.21 16.22
CA HIS A 145 1.54 0.46 17.54
C HIS A 145 0.26 1.32 17.50
N PHE A 146 0.10 2.19 16.50
CA PHE A 146 -1.14 2.93 16.29
C PHE A 146 -2.28 2.01 15.76
N ASN A 147 -1.94 1.14 14.81
CA ASN A 147 -2.87 0.22 14.16
C ASN A 147 -2.79 -1.18 14.80
N ASP A 148 -3.58 -1.40 15.86
CA ASP A 148 -3.78 -2.74 16.43
C ASP A 148 -4.51 -3.65 15.43
N GLN A 149 -3.72 -4.46 14.71
CA GLN A 149 -4.15 -5.30 13.58
C GLN A 149 -4.51 -6.73 14.01
N SER A 150 -4.95 -6.94 15.26
CA SER A 150 -5.46 -8.22 15.75
C SER A 150 -6.81 -8.65 15.15
N LYS A 151 -7.42 -7.83 14.28
CA LYS A 151 -8.76 -8.05 13.72
C LYS A 151 -8.69 -8.50 12.25
N PRO A 152 -9.21 -9.71 11.90
CA PRO A 152 -9.17 -10.24 10.54
C PRO A 152 -9.74 -9.31 9.46
N ASN A 153 -10.82 -8.58 9.75
CA ASN A 153 -11.46 -7.69 8.77
C ASN A 153 -10.54 -6.55 8.30
N SER A 154 -9.82 -5.91 9.23
CA SER A 154 -8.88 -4.83 8.91
C SER A 154 -7.68 -5.36 8.12
N THR A 155 -7.24 -6.59 8.42
CA THR A 155 -6.18 -7.26 7.68
C THR A 155 -6.61 -7.61 6.25
N LEU A 156 -7.86 -7.99 6.02
CA LEU A 156 -8.39 -8.23 4.66
C LEU A 156 -8.44 -6.96 3.81
N GLU A 157 -8.84 -5.82 4.39
CA GLU A 157 -8.83 -4.52 3.70
C GLU A 157 -7.40 -4.09 3.32
N LEU A 158 -6.45 -4.29 4.23
CA LEU A 158 -5.03 -4.04 3.98
C LEU A 158 -4.50 -4.95 2.86
N LEU A 159 -4.81 -6.25 2.90
CA LEU A 159 -4.44 -7.20 1.86
C LEU A 159 -4.97 -6.79 0.49
N GLY A 160 -6.24 -6.37 0.41
CA GLY A 160 -6.84 -5.85 -0.82
C GLY A 160 -6.11 -4.61 -1.36
N SER A 161 -5.66 -3.72 -0.47
CA SER A 161 -4.89 -2.53 -0.83
C SER A 161 -3.49 -2.89 -1.36
N ILE A 162 -2.80 -3.83 -0.71
CA ILE A 162 -1.47 -4.32 -1.13
C ILE A 162 -1.52 -4.95 -2.51
N ARG A 163 -2.49 -5.84 -2.76
CA ARG A 163 -2.68 -6.49 -4.06
C ARG A 163 -2.81 -5.47 -5.18
N LYS A 164 -3.68 -4.48 -4.99
CA LYS A 164 -3.89 -3.42 -5.97
C LYS A 164 -2.64 -2.54 -6.13
N HIS A 165 -1.93 -2.23 -5.03
CA HIS A 165 -0.66 -1.49 -5.12
C HIS A 165 0.37 -2.21 -5.99
N PHE A 166 0.62 -3.50 -5.79
CA PHE A 166 1.55 -4.26 -6.64
C PHE A 166 1.07 -4.32 -8.08
N LYS A 167 -0.22 -4.60 -8.31
CA LYS A 167 -0.80 -4.61 -9.66
C LYS A 167 -0.59 -3.29 -10.41
N TYR A 168 -0.92 -2.14 -9.82
CA TYR A 168 -0.78 -0.86 -10.53
C TYR A 168 0.67 -0.43 -10.71
N ASN A 169 1.57 -0.73 -9.77
CA ASN A 169 3.00 -0.47 -10.00
C ASN A 169 3.59 -1.38 -11.09
N TYR A 170 3.10 -2.62 -11.22
CA TYR A 170 3.51 -3.51 -12.32
C TYR A 170 3.02 -2.99 -13.67
N ILE A 171 1.77 -2.53 -13.78
CA ILE A 171 1.28 -1.89 -15.01
C ILE A 171 2.13 -0.65 -15.37
N LEU A 172 2.52 0.16 -14.37
CA LEU A 172 3.46 1.27 -14.60
C LEU A 172 4.81 0.78 -15.12
N LEU A 173 5.31 -0.35 -14.63
CA LEU A 173 6.56 -0.94 -15.12
C LEU A 173 6.42 -1.39 -16.58
N GLU A 174 5.36 -2.12 -16.93
CA GLU A 174 5.09 -2.57 -18.31
C GLU A 174 5.01 -1.39 -19.28
N ASN A 175 4.40 -0.29 -18.82
CA ASN A 175 4.29 0.95 -19.60
C ASN A 175 5.59 1.79 -19.60
N LYS A 176 6.67 1.34 -18.95
CA LYS A 176 7.93 2.08 -18.76
C LYS A 176 7.76 3.42 -18.04
N GLN A 177 6.72 3.51 -17.21
CA GLN A 177 6.34 4.68 -16.41
C GLN A 177 6.70 4.52 -14.92
N LEU A 178 7.23 3.37 -14.50
CA LEU A 178 7.72 3.17 -13.15
C LEU A 178 9.21 3.52 -13.07
N PRO A 179 9.61 4.59 -12.38
CA PRO A 179 11.03 4.88 -12.20
C PRO A 179 11.64 3.87 -11.22
N LEU A 180 12.71 3.19 -11.64
CA LEU A 180 13.45 2.24 -10.82
C LEU A 180 14.51 2.98 -10.01
N ASN A 181 14.13 3.44 -8.81
CA ASN A 181 14.98 4.22 -7.92
C ASN A 181 14.72 3.88 -6.44
N TYR A 182 15.43 4.54 -5.54
CA TYR A 182 15.31 4.32 -4.09
C TYR A 182 13.92 4.61 -3.55
N ILE A 183 13.19 5.59 -4.12
CA ILE A 183 11.83 5.91 -3.68
C ILE A 183 10.90 4.74 -3.98
N THR A 184 10.97 4.19 -5.18
CA THR A 184 10.16 3.03 -5.59
C THR A 184 10.51 1.81 -4.74
N LEU A 185 11.79 1.49 -4.59
CA LEU A 185 12.22 0.35 -3.78
C LEU A 185 11.75 0.47 -2.33
N ASN A 186 11.97 1.60 -1.69
CA ASN A 186 11.59 1.81 -0.29
C ASN A 186 10.07 1.85 -0.08
N ARG A 187 9.26 2.19 -1.09
CA ARG A 187 7.79 2.12 -1.01
C ARG A 187 7.27 0.69 -1.17
N LEU A 188 7.94 -0.14 -1.97
CA LEU A 188 7.59 -1.55 -2.10
C LEU A 188 7.85 -2.34 -0.81
N MET A 189 8.87 -1.95 -0.05
CA MET A 189 9.31 -2.76 1.10
C MET A 189 8.28 -2.88 2.23
N PRO A 190 7.66 -1.78 2.71
CA PRO A 190 6.54 -1.87 3.65
C PRO A 190 5.37 -2.68 3.08
N ALA A 191 5.07 -2.58 1.78
CA ALA A 191 4.00 -3.38 1.18
C ALA A 191 4.30 -4.89 1.24
N CYS A 192 5.56 -5.29 1.00
CA CYS A 192 6.00 -6.69 1.14
C CYS A 192 5.87 -7.19 2.60
N LEU A 193 6.35 -6.41 3.56
CA LEU A 193 6.28 -6.78 4.98
C LEU A 193 4.83 -6.86 5.46
N ALA A 194 3.99 -5.92 5.05
CA ALA A 194 2.57 -5.93 5.34
C ALA A 194 1.86 -7.14 4.71
N LEU A 195 2.28 -7.59 3.52
CA LEU A 195 1.75 -8.80 2.88
C LEU A 195 2.06 -10.05 3.72
N MET A 196 3.31 -10.18 4.17
CA MET A 196 3.73 -11.29 5.04
C MET A 196 2.97 -11.27 6.36
N HIS A 197 2.79 -10.08 6.97
CA HIS A 197 1.95 -9.92 8.15
C HIS A 197 0.50 -10.39 7.89
N CYS A 198 -0.10 -9.98 6.77
CA CYS A 198 -1.46 -10.41 6.41
C CYS A 198 -1.57 -11.92 6.30
N PHE A 199 -0.58 -12.58 5.68
CA PHE A 199 -0.53 -14.03 5.60
C PHE A 199 -0.42 -14.69 6.98
N CYS A 200 0.45 -14.18 7.85
CA CYS A 200 0.62 -14.71 9.21
C CYS A 200 -0.64 -14.58 10.08
N VAL A 201 -1.38 -13.48 9.96
CA VAL A 201 -2.61 -13.25 10.75
C VAL A 201 -3.80 -14.03 10.19
N LEU A 202 -3.95 -14.09 8.86
CA LEU A 202 -5.12 -14.71 8.24
C LEU A 202 -4.99 -16.23 8.11
N GLN A 203 -3.76 -16.76 8.02
CA GLN A 203 -3.45 -18.18 7.78
C GLN A 203 -4.41 -18.87 6.79
N PRO A 204 -4.57 -18.32 5.57
CA PRO A 204 -5.61 -18.78 4.67
C PRO A 204 -5.24 -20.11 4.02
N CYS A 205 -6.21 -21.01 3.86
CA CYS A 205 -6.00 -22.27 3.12
C CYS A 205 -5.58 -22.05 1.67
N ASN A 206 -5.96 -20.92 1.07
CA ASN A 206 -5.53 -20.49 -0.26
C ASN A 206 -5.20 -18.99 -0.23
N PHE A 207 -3.99 -18.64 -0.63
CA PHE A 207 -3.51 -17.27 -0.62
C PHE A 207 -3.78 -16.57 -1.95
N HIS A 208 -4.85 -15.79 -1.99
CA HIS A 208 -5.31 -15.07 -3.19
C HIS A 208 -4.44 -13.89 -3.63
N ALA A 209 -3.25 -13.70 -3.05
CA ALA A 209 -2.30 -12.63 -3.40
C ALA A 209 -1.03 -13.14 -4.11
N LYS A 210 -0.95 -14.43 -4.46
CA LYS A 210 0.23 -15.04 -5.13
C LYS A 210 0.58 -14.35 -6.46
N SER A 211 -0.42 -14.02 -7.27
CA SER A 211 -0.20 -13.34 -8.55
C SER A 211 0.40 -11.95 -8.34
N GLU A 212 -0.13 -11.19 -7.38
CA GLU A 212 0.37 -9.85 -7.08
C GLU A 212 1.74 -9.88 -6.38
N LEU A 213 2.06 -10.93 -5.62
CA LEU A 213 3.42 -11.19 -5.14
C LEU A 213 4.38 -11.45 -6.32
N GLY A 214 3.93 -12.18 -7.35
CA GLY A 214 4.66 -12.34 -8.61
C GLY A 214 4.95 -10.99 -9.27
N ASN A 215 3.95 -10.11 -9.38
CA ASN A 215 4.12 -8.75 -9.90
C ASN A 215 5.20 -7.97 -9.12
N CYS A 216 5.23 -8.11 -7.79
CA CYS A 216 6.27 -7.50 -6.96
C CYS A 216 7.67 -8.07 -7.25
N ILE A 217 7.78 -9.40 -7.41
CA ILE A 217 9.04 -10.06 -7.77
C ILE A 217 9.54 -9.54 -9.12
N ASP A 218 8.65 -9.41 -10.12
CA ASP A 218 9.00 -8.89 -11.44
C ASP A 218 9.48 -7.44 -11.40
N ILE A 219 8.85 -6.59 -10.57
CA ILE A 219 9.34 -5.22 -10.36
C ILE A 219 10.75 -5.23 -9.75
N LEU A 220 11.00 -6.07 -8.75
CA LEU A 220 12.32 -6.17 -8.12
C LEU A 220 13.37 -6.76 -9.07
N CYS A 221 12.98 -7.69 -9.94
CA CYS A 221 13.84 -8.22 -11.02
C CYS A 221 14.27 -7.14 -12.01
N ALA A 222 13.40 -6.16 -12.29
CA ALA A 222 13.66 -5.13 -13.30
C ALA A 222 14.72 -4.11 -12.87
N PHE A 223 15.06 -4.02 -11.58
CA PHE A 223 16.14 -3.15 -11.11
C PHE A 223 17.50 -3.57 -11.70
N PRO A 224 18.40 -2.61 -12.02
CA PRO A 224 19.75 -2.92 -12.50
C PRO A 224 20.53 -3.82 -11.54
N GLU A 225 21.54 -4.54 -12.04
CA GLU A 225 22.30 -5.54 -11.27
C GLU A 225 23.00 -4.96 -10.03
N GLU A 226 23.40 -3.70 -10.08
CA GLU A 226 24.08 -3.00 -8.99
C GLU A 226 23.17 -2.75 -7.78
N TRP A 227 21.85 -2.86 -7.95
CA TRP A 227 20.86 -2.66 -6.88
C TRP A 227 20.74 -3.89 -5.99
N LEU A 228 21.80 -4.19 -5.24
CA LEU A 228 21.90 -5.37 -4.37
C LEU A 228 20.71 -5.50 -3.41
N SER A 229 20.21 -4.40 -2.87
CA SER A 229 19.05 -4.40 -1.96
C SER A 229 17.76 -4.87 -2.66
N ALA A 230 17.55 -4.48 -3.92
CA ALA A 230 16.38 -4.92 -4.69
C ALA A 230 16.46 -6.42 -4.98
N HIS A 231 17.63 -6.92 -5.39
CA HIS A 231 17.83 -8.35 -5.65
C HIS A 231 17.74 -9.20 -4.38
N ARG A 232 18.19 -8.70 -3.23
CA ARG A 232 17.96 -9.37 -1.93
C ARG A 232 16.48 -9.43 -1.58
N ALA A 233 15.76 -8.32 -1.73
CA ALA A 233 14.32 -8.28 -1.48
C ALA A 233 13.55 -9.25 -2.40
N LYS A 234 13.98 -9.37 -3.66
CA LYS A 234 13.44 -10.33 -4.63
C LYS A 234 13.60 -11.77 -4.14
N GLU A 235 14.78 -12.16 -3.66
CA GLU A 235 14.99 -13.52 -3.15
C GLU A 235 14.14 -13.80 -1.92
N VAL A 236 14.03 -12.86 -0.98
CA VAL A 236 13.11 -12.99 0.17
C VAL A 236 11.66 -13.15 -0.28
N ALA A 237 11.21 -12.39 -1.28
CA ALA A 237 9.86 -12.51 -1.83
C ALA A 237 9.61 -13.88 -2.50
N ARG A 238 10.63 -14.45 -3.18
CA ARG A 238 10.57 -15.80 -3.75
C ARG A 238 10.52 -16.88 -2.68
N GLU A 239 11.34 -16.77 -1.65
CA GLU A 239 11.29 -17.67 -0.49
C GLU A 239 9.92 -17.63 0.17
N PHE A 240 9.35 -16.44 0.35
CA PHE A 240 8.01 -16.28 0.89
C PHE A 240 6.94 -16.95 -0.01
N LEU A 241 7.04 -16.85 -1.33
CA LEU A 241 6.14 -17.54 -2.25
C LEU A 241 6.20 -19.08 -2.07
N ASN A 242 7.39 -19.64 -1.83
CA ASN A 242 7.56 -21.07 -1.55
C ASN A 242 6.94 -21.48 -0.20
N VAL A 243 7.07 -20.63 0.83
CA VAL A 243 6.43 -20.83 2.13
C VAL A 243 4.91 -20.88 1.98
N VAL A 244 4.33 -19.95 1.22
CA VAL A 244 2.88 -19.94 0.92
C VAL A 244 2.47 -21.25 0.23
N ALA A 245 3.20 -21.70 -0.79
CA ALA A 245 2.87 -22.94 -1.51
C ALA A 245 2.92 -24.18 -0.60
N THR A 246 3.89 -24.24 0.30
CA THR A 246 4.03 -25.34 1.27
C THR A 246 2.90 -25.32 2.30
N HIS A 247 2.50 -24.14 2.77
CA HIS A 247 1.37 -23.98 3.68
C HIS A 247 0.05 -24.46 3.03
N GLU A 248 -0.22 -24.06 1.79
CA GLU A 248 -1.42 -24.49 1.06
C GLU A 248 -1.45 -26.00 0.84
N ALA A 249 -0.30 -26.60 0.49
CA ALA A 249 -0.18 -28.06 0.35
C ALA A 249 -0.45 -28.78 1.68
N HIS A 250 0.05 -28.25 2.79
CA HIS A 250 -0.21 -28.80 4.12
C HIS A 250 -1.70 -28.67 4.51
N ALA A 251 -2.31 -27.50 4.29
CA ALA A 251 -3.72 -27.27 4.56
C ALA A 251 -4.62 -28.21 3.73
N ALA A 252 -4.29 -28.41 2.44
CA ALA A 252 -5.00 -29.35 1.58
C ALA A 252 -4.87 -30.81 2.07
N ALA A 253 -3.67 -31.22 2.49
CA ALA A 253 -3.44 -32.57 3.02
C ALA A 253 -4.22 -32.84 4.32
N GLN A 254 -4.33 -31.83 5.20
CA GLN A 254 -5.16 -31.92 6.40
C GLN A 254 -6.64 -32.08 6.07
N LEU A 255 -7.17 -31.32 5.10
CA LEU A 255 -8.57 -31.44 4.70
C LEU A 255 -8.90 -32.84 4.16
N ILE A 256 -7.99 -33.43 3.36
CA ILE A 256 -8.16 -34.79 2.84
C ILE A 256 -8.20 -35.82 3.99
N SER A 257 -7.28 -35.72 4.96
CA SER A 257 -7.24 -36.66 6.08
C SER A 257 -8.47 -36.58 7.00
N TYR A 258 -9.00 -35.38 7.23
CA TYR A 258 -10.28 -35.20 7.95
C TYR A 258 -11.45 -35.85 7.20
N THR A 259 -11.51 -35.70 5.88
CA THR A 259 -12.57 -36.28 5.06
C THR A 259 -12.50 -37.82 5.02
N GLU A 260 -11.29 -38.40 5.02
CA GLU A 260 -11.08 -39.86 5.14
C GLU A 260 -11.45 -40.42 6.53
N LEU A 261 -11.29 -39.63 7.59
CA LEU A 261 -11.72 -40.01 8.94
C LEU A 261 -13.25 -40.00 9.09
N ASP A 262 -13.94 -39.02 8.49
CA ASP A 262 -15.40 -38.92 8.52
C ASP A 262 -16.11 -39.92 7.60
N THR A 263 -15.40 -40.42 6.57
CA THR A 263 -15.92 -41.43 5.63
C THR A 263 -15.61 -42.86 6.03
N ARG A 264 -14.86 -43.09 7.12
CA ARG A 264 -14.78 -44.43 7.73
C ARG A 264 -16.16 -44.75 8.30
N PRO A 265 -16.88 -45.75 7.76
CA PRO A 265 -18.11 -46.19 8.40
C PRO A 265 -17.77 -46.60 9.83
N LEU A 266 -18.58 -46.17 10.80
CA LEU A 266 -18.56 -46.68 12.17
C LEU A 266 -18.47 -48.21 12.06
N THR A 267 -17.28 -48.75 12.31
CA THR A 267 -17.11 -50.20 12.30
C THR A 267 -18.02 -50.75 13.38
N THR A 268 -18.71 -51.83 13.05
CA THR A 268 -19.78 -52.48 13.82
C THR A 268 -19.37 -52.97 15.22
N SER A 269 -18.19 -52.62 15.71
CA SER A 269 -17.72 -52.93 17.07
C SER A 269 -18.32 -52.00 18.14
N THR A 270 -18.58 -50.72 17.85
CA THR A 270 -19.16 -49.76 18.81
C THR A 270 -20.70 -49.78 18.89
N LYS A 271 -21.38 -50.67 18.14
CA LYS A 271 -22.83 -50.91 18.33
C LYS A 271 -23.15 -51.85 19.49
N THR A 272 -22.15 -52.44 20.15
CA THR A 272 -22.37 -53.39 21.25
C THR A 272 -22.44 -52.71 22.63
N ASP A 273 -21.87 -51.52 22.80
CA ASP A 273 -21.89 -50.81 24.10
C ASP A 273 -23.06 -49.83 24.28
N LEU A 274 -23.77 -49.47 23.21
CA LEU A 274 -24.95 -48.59 23.29
C LEU A 274 -26.28 -49.34 23.44
N LYS A 275 -26.28 -50.68 23.49
CA LYS A 275 -27.46 -51.49 23.81
C LYS A 275 -27.49 -52.04 25.23
N ARG A 276 -26.48 -51.76 26.06
CA ARG A 276 -26.43 -52.19 27.48
C ARG A 276 -26.83 -51.13 28.51
N VAL A 277 -27.25 -49.92 28.08
CA VAL A 277 -27.68 -48.84 28.99
C VAL A 277 -29.19 -48.51 28.84
N VAL A 278 -29.96 -49.30 28.09
CA VAL A 278 -31.43 -49.12 27.95
C VAL A 278 -32.21 -50.40 28.29
N ALA A 279 -31.60 -51.28 29.08
CA ALA A 279 -32.29 -52.42 29.68
C ALA A 279 -31.65 -52.69 31.05
N ASP A 280 -31.85 -51.74 31.96
CA ASP A 280 -32.09 -51.92 33.40
C ASP A 280 -32.59 -50.58 33.97
#